data_AF-A0A7J9SSV6-F1
#
_entry.id   AF-A0A7J9SSV6-F1
#
_cell.length_a   1.000
_cell.length_b   1.000
_cell.length_c   1.000
_cell.angle_alpha   90.00
_cell.angle_beta   90.00
_cell.angle_gamma   90.00
#
_symmetry.space_group_name_H-M   'P 1'
#
loop_
_entity.id
_entity.type
_entity.pdbx_description
1 polymer ?
#
loop_
_entity_poly.entity_id
_entity_poly.type
_entity_poly.pdbx_seq_one_letter_code
_entity_poly.pdbx_strand_id
1 'polypeptide(L)' 'ILGIVGESGSGKSTIVRCLYFDMEPTCGEAYLRCFGDENIFQISSQKKQTCAASVMRISSR' A
#
# COMPACT_ATOMS: atom_id res chain seq x y z
N ILE A 1 -11.48 -4.30 10.96
CA ILE A 1 -10.49 -5.36 10.59
C ILE A 1 -10.74 -5.90 9.18
N LEU A 2 -9.93 -5.43 8.22
CA LEU A 2 -9.81 -5.99 6.87
C LEU A 2 -8.55 -6.88 6.84
N GLY A 3 -8.62 -8.07 6.25
CA GLY A 3 -7.49 -9.00 6.15
C GLY A 3 -7.25 -9.47 4.72
N ILE A 4 -5.97 -9.63 4.35
CA ILE A 4 -5.57 -10.26 3.09
C ILE A 4 -5.43 -11.77 3.33
N VAL A 5 -6.22 -12.58 2.65
CA VAL A 5 -6.23 -14.05 2.78
C VAL A 5 -5.71 -14.72 1.51
N GLY A 6 -5.12 -15.92 1.65
CA GLY A 6 -4.56 -16.70 0.54
C GLY A 6 -3.52 -17.72 1.01
N GLU A 7 -3.15 -18.67 0.16
CA GLU A 7 -2.19 -19.75 0.46
C GLU A 7 -0.80 -19.25 0.87
N SER A 8 -0.06 -20.05 1.62
CA SER A 8 1.34 -19.73 1.94
C SER A 8 2.14 -19.53 0.63
N GLY A 9 2.94 -18.46 0.55
CA GLY A 9 3.71 -18.14 -0.65
C GLY A 9 2.96 -17.34 -1.73
N SER A 10 1.66 -17.07 -1.59
CA SER A 10 0.89 -16.31 -2.60
C SER A 10 1.25 -14.83 -2.76
N GLY A 11 2.27 -14.33 -2.05
CA GLY A 11 2.73 -12.94 -2.15
C GLY A 11 2.01 -11.91 -1.28
N LYS A 12 1.20 -12.31 -0.29
CA LYS A 12 0.50 -11.39 0.63
C LYS A 12 1.43 -10.38 1.30
N SER A 13 2.54 -10.85 1.87
CA SER A 13 3.54 -9.99 2.51
C SER A 13 4.26 -9.09 1.52
N THR A 14 4.38 -9.52 0.26
CA THR A 14 4.92 -8.71 -0.83
C THR A 14 4.01 -7.52 -1.12
N ILE A 15 2.69 -7.74 -1.23
CA ILE A 15 1.70 -6.65 -1.40
C ILE A 15 1.77 -5.68 -0.22
N VAL A 16 1.84 -6.20 1.00
CA VAL A 16 1.94 -5.36 2.21
C VAL A 16 3.20 -4.49 2.16
N ARG A 17 4.36 -5.05 1.79
CA ARG A 17 5.60 -4.27 1.60
C ARG A 17 5.48 -3.21 0.52
N CYS A 18 4.81 -3.49 -0.60
CA CYS A 18 4.56 -2.49 -1.63
C CYS A 18 3.71 -1.33 -1.10
N LEU A 19 2.64 -1.62 -0.35
CA LEU A 19 1.76 -0.60 0.24
C LEU A 19 2.47 0.27 1.29
N TYR A 20 3.50 -0.25 1.94
CA TYR A 20 4.38 0.51 2.84
C TYR A 20 5.56 1.20 2.12
N PHE A 21 5.67 1.03 0.80
CA PHE A 21 6.78 1.54 -0.02
C PHE A 21 8.16 0.97 0.35
N ASP A 22 8.21 -0.16 1.06
CA ASP A 22 9.45 -0.92 1.33
C ASP A 22 9.93 -1.70 0.09
N MET A 23 9.05 -1.85 -0.89
CA MET A 23 9.30 -2.55 -2.14
C MET A 23 8.57 -1.82 -3.27
N GLU A 24 9.24 -1.65 -4.41
CA GLU A 24 8.61 -1.10 -5.61
C GLU A 24 7.83 -2.23 -6.33
N PRO A 25 6.56 -2.02 -6.69
CA PRO A 25 5.81 -3.02 -7.43
C PRO A 25 6.38 -3.18 -8.84
N THR A 26 6.45 -4.41 -9.34
CA THR A 26 6.88 -4.67 -10.72
C THR A 26 5.91 -4.08 -11.75
N CYS A 27 4.61 -4.07 -11.44
CA CYS A 27 3.55 -3.50 -12.25
C CYS A 27 2.29 -3.25 -11.42
N GLY A 28 1.33 -2.54 -12.00
CA GLY A 28 0.02 -2.28 -11.38
C GLY A 28 -0.05 -0.97 -10.62
N GLU A 29 -1.23 -0.71 -10.08
CA GLU A 29 -1.59 0.59 -9.50
C GLU A 29 -2.35 0.37 -8.19
N ALA A 30 -2.20 1.32 -7.27
CA ALA A 30 -2.96 1.32 -6.04
C ALA A 30 -3.48 2.73 -5.77
N TYR A 31 -4.71 2.81 -5.27
CA TYR A 31 -5.41 4.08 -5.04
C TYR A 31 -5.95 4.12 -3.62
N LEU A 32 -5.77 5.27 -2.98
CA LEU A 32 -6.33 5.54 -1.67
C LEU A 32 -7.19 6.79 -1.79
N ARG A 33 -8.47 6.69 -1.39
CA ARG A 33 -9.41 7.82 -1.45
C ARG A 33 -8.89 9.11 -0.83
N CYS A 34 -8.09 9.02 0.23
CA CYS A 34 -7.50 10.18 0.91
C CYS A 34 -6.39 10.89 0.10
N PHE A 35 -5.90 10.26 -0.96
CA PHE A 35 -4.89 10.78 -1.88
C PHE A 35 -5.49 11.14 -3.25
N GLY A 36 -6.82 11.07 -3.41
CA GLY A 36 -7.49 11.33 -4.69
C GLY A 36 -7.35 10.18 -5.67
N ASP A 37 -7.36 10.50 -6.97
CA ASP A 37 -7.34 9.53 -8.08
C ASP A 37 -5.92 9.32 -8.65
N GLU A 38 -4.87 9.74 -7.94
CA GLU A 38 -3.48 9.48 -8.33
C GLU A 38 -3.01 8.09 -7.84
N ASN A 39 -2.21 7.41 -8.65
CA ASN A 39 -1.58 6.15 -8.25
C ASN A 39 -0.57 6.41 -7.12
N ILE A 40 -0.78 5.78 -5.96
CA ILE A 40 0.04 6.02 -4.76
C ILE A 40 1.52 5.64 -4.95
N PHE A 41 1.84 4.79 -5.92
CA PHE A 41 3.23 4.44 -6.23
C PHE A 41 4.00 5.57 -6.95
N GLN A 42 3.29 6.47 -7.62
CA GLN A 42 3.87 7.56 -8.41
C GLN A 42 3.84 8.94 -7.71
N ILE A 43 3.29 9.01 -6.49
CA ILE A 43 3.26 10.25 -5.71
C ILE A 43 4.67 10.67 -5.27
N SER A 44 4.85 11.95 -4.92
CA SER A 44 6.14 12.46 -4.45
C SER A 44 6.63 11.75 -3.18
N SER A 45 7.96 11.70 -2.97
CA SER A 45 8.55 11.05 -1.80
C SER A 45 8.02 11.60 -0.47
N GLN A 46 7.69 12.89 -0.42
CA GLN A 46 7.07 13.51 0.76
C GLN A 46 5.67 12.95 1.02
N LYS A 47 4.86 12.77 -0.04
CA LYS A 47 3.51 12.18 0.07
C LYS A 47 3.57 10.68 0.41
N LYS A 48 4.59 9.95 -0.05
CA LYS A 48 4.76 8.50 0.26
C LYS A 48 4.84 8.24 1.76
N GLN A 49 5.57 9.06 2.51
CA GLN A 49 5.68 8.94 3.98
C GLN A 49 4.32 9.09 4.66
N THR A 50 3.54 10.10 4.26
CA THR A 50 2.17 10.32 4.78
C THR A 50 1.21 9.21 4.36
N CYS A 51 1.39 8.65 3.16
CA CYS A 51 0.60 7.55 2.63
C CYS A 51 0.81 6.27 3.44
N ALA A 52 2.06 5.88 3.72
CA ALA A 52 2.38 4.73 4.56
C ALA A 52 1.76 4.83 5.96
N ALA A 53 1.83 6.00 6.59
CA ALA A 53 1.20 6.24 7.89
C ALA A 53 -0.33 6.09 7.83
N SER A 54 -0.95 6.48 6.71
CA SER A 54 -2.39 6.34 6.51
C SER A 54 -2.82 4.87 6.33
N VAL A 55 -2.03 4.08 5.59
CA VAL A 55 -2.24 2.62 5.45
C VAL A 55 -2.19 1.92 6.80
N MET A 56 -1.23 2.28 7.67
CA MET A 56 -1.14 1.71 9.01
C MET A 56 -2.40 1.98 9.85
N ARG A 57 -2.93 3.21 9.80
CA ARG A 57 -4.17 3.57 10.52
C ARG A 57 -5.39 2.77 10.06
N ILE A 58 -5.44 2.37 8.79
CA ILE A 58 -6.53 1.53 8.24
C ILE A 58 -6.42 0.11 8.82
N SER A 59 -5.21 -0.42 8.97
CA SER A 59 -4.98 -1.76 9.54
C SER A 59 -5.28 -1.84 11.04
N SER A 60 -5.21 -0.72 11.76
CA SER A 60 -5.40 -0.65 13.22
C SER A 60 -6.85 -0.39 13.66
N ARG A 61 -7.82 -0.35 12.73
CA ARG A 61 -9.27 -0.22 13.01
C ARG A 61 -10.05 -1.46 12.56
#